data_AF-A0A528HAH4-F1
#
_entry.id   AF-A0A528HAH4-F1
#
_cell.length_a   1.000
_cell.length_b   1.000
_cell.length_c   1.000
_cell.angle_alpha   90.00
_cell.angle_beta   90.00
_cell.angle_gamma   90.00
#
_symmetry.space_group_name_H-M   'P 1'
#
loop_
_entity.id
_entity.type
_entity.pdbx_description
1 polymer ?
#
loop_
_entity_poly.entity_id
_entity_poly.type
_entity_poly.pdbx_seq_one_letter_code
_entity_poly.pdbx_strand_id
1 'polypeptide(L)' 'MHRLERLLRPRTIGVFGGAQAAAVVAQSIKMGFAGEIWPVHPTKDEVAGRKAYRSVAD' A
#
# COMPACT_ATOMS: atom_id res chain seq x y z
N MET A 1 5.33 18.19 16.09
CA MET A 1 5.43 17.25 14.96
C MET A 1 6.90 17.04 14.61
N HIS A 2 7.39 15.81 14.70
CA HIS A 2 8.76 15.49 14.29
C HIS A 2 8.81 15.29 12.78
N ARG A 3 9.85 15.80 12.11
CA ARG A 3 9.96 15.83 10.63
C ARG A 3 9.76 14.47 9.95
N LEU A 4 10.08 13.37 10.63
CA LEU A 4 10.04 12.00 10.09
C LEU A 4 8.87 11.15 10.58
N GLU A 5 7.98 11.72 11.40
CA GLU A 5 6.89 10.97 12.01
C GLU A 5 6.00 10.26 10.97
N ARG A 6 5.70 10.95 9.86
CA ARG A 6 4.90 10.38 8.75
C ARG A 6 5.61 9.27 7.99
N LEU A 7 6.93 9.23 8.00
CA LEU A 7 7.72 8.19 7.34
C LEU A 7 7.82 6.94 8.20
N LEU A 8 8.09 7.12 9.50
CA LEU A 8 8.31 6.02 10.43
C LEU A 8 7.01 5.43 10.99
N ARG A 9 5.93 6.23 11.03
CA ARG A 9 4.61 5.85 11.54
C ARG A 9 3.49 6.32 10.58
N PRO A 10 3.47 5.83 9.33
CA PRO A 10 2.45 6.23 8.37
C PRO A 10 1.07 5.72 8.78
N ARG A 11 0.04 6.53 8.52
CA ARG A 11 -1.38 6.08 8.63
C ARG A 11 -1.83 5.31 7.39
N THR A 12 -1.19 5.56 6.25
CA THR A 12 -1.52 4.98 4.95
C THR A 12 -0.24 4.79 4.16
N ILE A 13 -0.11 3.69 3.42
CA ILE A 13 0.97 3.45 2.46
C ILE A 13 0.40 3.17 1.07
N GLY A 14 0.91 3.87 0.06
CA GLY A 14 0.66 3.56 -1.35
C GLY A 14 1.73 2.63 -1.89
N VAL A 15 1.35 1.50 -2.50
CA VAL A 15 2.30 0.50 -3.00
C VAL A 15 2.14 0.34 -4.50
N PHE A 16 3.12 0.83 -5.26
CA PHE A 16 3.09 0.87 -6.72
C PHE A 16 3.83 -0.32 -7.33
N GLY A 17 3.24 -0.92 -8.36
CA GLY A 17 3.93 -1.91 -9.21
C GLY A 17 3.16 -3.23 -9.36
N GLY A 18 3.88 -4.26 -9.82
CA GLY A 18 3.31 -5.58 -10.15
C GLY A 18 3.51 -6.63 -9.06
N ALA A 19 4.23 -7.71 -9.38
CA ALA A 19 4.40 -8.87 -8.50
C ALA A 19 5.09 -8.51 -7.16
N GLN A 20 6.14 -7.70 -7.20
CA GLN A 20 6.87 -7.27 -5.99
C GLN A 20 5.99 -6.38 -5.10
N ALA A 21 5.19 -5.50 -5.70
CA ALA A 21 4.21 -4.69 -4.95
C ALA A 21 3.18 -5.59 -4.26
N ALA A 22 2.66 -6.60 -4.96
CA ALA A 22 1.76 -7.58 -4.36
C ALA A 22 2.38 -8.33 -3.18
N ALA A 23 3.66 -8.70 -3.27
CA ALA A 23 4.39 -9.31 -2.16
C ALA A 23 4.51 -8.37 -0.97
N VAL A 24 4.84 -7.08 -1.19
CA VAL A 24 4.90 -6.06 -0.13
C VAL A 24 3.55 -5.88 0.55
N VAL A 25 2.45 -5.81 -0.22
CA VAL A 25 1.09 -5.70 0.34
C VAL A 25 0.77 -6.92 1.19
N ALA A 26 1.00 -8.14 0.67
CA ALA A 26 0.73 -9.37 1.39
C ALA A 26 1.53 -9.48 2.70
N GLN A 27 2.82 -9.13 2.69
CA GLN A 27 3.64 -9.14 3.90
C GLN A 27 3.22 -8.05 4.89
N SER A 28 2.89 -6.85 4.41
CA SER A 28 2.42 -5.75 5.27
C SER A 28 1.12 -6.13 6.00
N ILE A 29 0.20 -6.83 5.32
CA ILE A 29 -1.01 -7.40 5.93
C ILE A 29 -0.63 -8.45 6.97
N LYS A 30 0.25 -9.40 6.62
CA LYS A 30 0.69 -10.48 7.51
C LYS A 30 1.38 -9.96 8.79
N MET A 31 2.14 -8.87 8.67
CA MET A 31 2.82 -8.21 9.79
C MET A 31 1.86 -7.39 10.68
N GLY A 32 0.59 -7.24 10.28
CA GLY A 32 -0.40 -6.49 11.04
C GLY A 32 -0.21 -4.98 10.95
N PHE A 33 0.21 -4.45 9.79
CA PHE A 33 0.27 -3.01 9.58
C PHE A 33 -1.10 -2.39 9.87
N ALA A 34 -1.16 -1.52 10.88
CA ALA A 34 -2.41 -0.97 11.41
C ALA A 34 -3.03 0.14 10.55
N GLY A 35 -2.27 0.67 9.59
CA GLY A 35 -2.73 1.69 8.66
C GLY A 35 -3.41 1.10 7.42
N GLU A 36 -3.83 1.99 6.52
CA GLU A 36 -4.42 1.60 5.25
C GLU A 36 -3.32 1.27 4.22
N ILE A 37 -3.59 0.26 3.38
CA ILE A 37 -2.70 -0.14 2.29
C ILE A 37 -3.44 0.09 0.98
N TRP A 38 -2.90 0.95 0.12
CA TRP A 38 -3.47 1.30 -1.17
C TRP A 38 -2.56 0.79 -2.29
N PRO A 39 -2.80 -0.41 -2.83
CA PRO A 39 -2.08 -0.86 -4.01
C PRO A 39 -2.43 0.01 -5.22
N VAL A 40 -1.43 0.37 -6.01
CA VAL A 40 -1.61 1.14 -7.26
C VAL A 40 -1.14 0.30 -8.44
N HIS A 41 -2.08 -0.01 -9.33
CA HIS A 41 -1.84 -0.84 -10.50
C HIS A 41 -2.70 -0.39 -11.71
N PRO A 42 -2.12 -0.28 -12.91
CA PRO A 42 -2.84 0.26 -14.07
C PRO A 42 -4.03 -0.59 -14.53
N THR A 43 -3.97 -1.93 -14.39
CA THR A 43 -5.01 -2.84 -14.90
C THR A 43 -5.70 -3.76 -13.88
N LYS A 44 -5.05 -4.17 -12.79
CA LYS A 44 -5.66 -5.03 -11.76
C LYS A 44 -6.66 -4.27 -10.90
N ASP A 45 -7.82 -4.84 -10.63
CA ASP A 45 -8.80 -4.27 -9.69
C ASP A 45 -8.48 -4.61 -8.23
N GLU A 46 -7.67 -5.64 -8.01
CA GLU A 46 -7.25 -6.11 -6.69
C GLU A 46 -5.78 -6.53 -6.68
N VAL A 47 -5.10 -6.27 -5.57
CA VAL A 47 -3.76 -6.76 -5.26
C VAL A 47 -3.75 -7.30 -3.83
N ALA A 48 -3.50 -8.61 -3.70
CA ALA A 48 -3.38 -9.32 -2.41
C ALA A 48 -4.56 -9.07 -1.45
N GLY A 49 -5.81 -9.20 -1.92
CA GLY A 49 -6.99 -9.03 -1.08
C GLY A 49 -7.45 -7.57 -0.90
N ARG A 50 -6.78 -6.61 -1.53
CA ARG A 50 -7.06 -5.17 -1.38
C ARG A 50 -7.40 -4.55 -2.73
N LYS A 51 -8.43 -3.69 -2.73
CA LYS A 51 -8.79 -2.86 -3.89
C LYS A 51 -7.57 -2.11 -4.40
N ALA A 52 -7.28 -2.22 -5.69
CA ALA A 52 -6.22 -1.49 -6.35
C ALA A 52 -6.77 -0.22 -7.02
N TYR A 53 -5.96 0.83 -6.99
CA TYR A 53 -6.25 2.14 -7.59
C TYR A 53 -5.45 2.29 -8.89
N ARG A 54 -5.96 3.08 -9.86
CA ARG A 54 -5.26 3.27 -11.15
C ARG A 54 -4.14 4.28 -11.01
N SER A 55 -4.34 5.28 -10.16
CA SER A 55 -3.35 6.30 -9.83
C SER A 55 -3.40 6.66 -8.34
N VAL A 56 -2.45 7.49 -7.89
CA VAL A 56 -2.46 8.05 -6.53
C VAL A 56 -3.46 9.21 -6.36
N ALA A 57 -3.98 9.73 -7.48
CA ALA A 57 -4.96 10.80 -7.48
C ALA A 57 -6.42 10.29 -7.37
N ASP A 58 -6.60 8.97 -7.50
CA ASP A 58 -7.87 8.28 -7.28
C ASP A 58 -8.08 7.98 -5.79
#